data_AF-A0A964ESS5-F1
#
_entry.id   AF-A0A964ESS5-F1
#
_cell.length_a   1.000
_cell.length_b   1.000
_cell.length_c   1.000
_cell.angle_alpha   90.00
_cell.angle_beta   90.00
_cell.angle_gamma   90.00
#
_symmetry.space_group_name_H-M   'P 1'
#
loop_
_entity.id
_entity.type
_entity.pdbx_description
1 polymer ?
#
loop_
_entity_poly.entity_id
_entity_poly.type
_entity_poly.pdbx_seq_one_letter_code
_entity_poly.pdbx_strand_id
1 'polypeptide(L)'
;MSPTAGREARELFADPGWSSPLDGGFSFDSADVAGRSLRVRLARRSPDGARTEVATLVLSPRDPALPGALHSASFAIEVQAPGPLDGRAVLHLAAAVASVVRHDDGSFYASRAAAVEPAGPAPRPGPAAAAPAPRLALDIPVPPRPPTPLWEPDEGDTSAAAALLLLAGFLAWFFVRRLRGPPATLATNFVSAHVLIGSLQLTLFFYWALYWPGVRDHWPHILSTLGYALGLDALLSLWTRHRVVASLAILPMVFSTHLFVWFAGADFWLYYAIMTIALFSKVFLQRGGRHIFNPSALGIALVAVCCYAAPSRFGFVDISHRLASPASMFELMLCLALVAQLRARIVLVSVGILLATGAIQAVHGQLGGDFRLISVYWPPVFLAVVLLSTDPATIARTPGGRILYGLTYGVIITAVAAGLTGSGRNDFFAKVMPIPICNYLVPWFDRQAALFGSRVGGWLAPTRNRVHVALWLLLALVPWWMDHDKAQSFDTALYSRDPGQLVARVDGQVTCEHNPAFCEPFPIATELKLLLATRRP
;
A
#
# COMPACT_ATOMS: atom_id res chain seq x y z
N MET A 1 -15.87 33.36 5.68
CA MET A 1 -16.28 32.01 5.24
C MET A 1 -17.32 31.48 6.21
N SER A 2 -18.39 30.85 5.72
CA SER A 2 -19.19 30.01 6.62
C SER A 2 -18.28 28.89 7.14
N PRO A 3 -18.19 28.65 8.47
CA PRO A 3 -17.35 27.58 9.04
C PRO A 3 -17.61 26.20 8.43
N THR A 4 -18.84 25.97 7.97
CA THR A 4 -19.29 24.72 7.32
C THR A 4 -18.73 24.56 5.91
N ALA A 5 -18.75 25.61 5.08
CA ALA A 5 -18.26 25.56 3.71
C ALA A 5 -16.76 25.23 3.61
N GLY A 6 -15.96 25.79 4.53
CA GLY A 6 -14.53 25.49 4.61
C GLY A 6 -14.19 24.12 5.19
N ARG A 7 -15.14 23.45 5.87
CA ARG A 7 -14.98 22.07 6.34
C ARG A 7 -15.31 21.10 5.22
N GLU A 8 -16.46 21.29 4.58
CA GLU A 8 -16.88 20.45 3.45
C GLU A 8 -15.89 20.52 2.27
N ALA A 9 -15.36 21.71 1.96
CA ALA A 9 -14.34 21.86 0.93
C ALA A 9 -13.00 21.19 1.32
N ARG A 10 -12.67 21.10 2.62
CA ARG A 10 -11.49 20.36 3.08
C ARG A 10 -11.62 18.86 2.82
N GLU A 11 -12.80 18.30 3.04
CA GLU A 11 -13.07 16.88 2.82
C GLU A 11 -13.10 16.53 1.33
N LEU A 12 -13.76 17.34 0.51
CA LEU A 12 -13.86 17.09 -0.93
C LEU A 12 -12.53 17.29 -1.67
N PHE A 13 -11.62 18.11 -1.14
CA PHE A 13 -10.31 18.43 -1.74
C PHE A 13 -9.14 17.89 -0.89
N ALA A 14 -9.36 16.78 -0.18
CA ALA A 14 -8.34 16.18 0.67
C ALA A 14 -7.09 15.75 -0.12
N ASP A 15 -7.26 15.23 -1.34
CA ASP A 15 -6.14 14.70 -2.15
C ASP A 15 -5.16 15.77 -2.63
N PRO A 16 -5.58 16.89 -3.24
CA PRO A 16 -4.66 17.97 -3.59
C PRO A 16 -4.11 18.72 -2.36
N GLY A 17 -4.77 18.61 -1.20
CA GLY A 17 -4.38 19.32 0.02
C GLY A 17 -5.01 20.71 0.09
N TRP A 18 -6.10 20.84 0.86
CA TRP A 18 -6.75 22.12 1.11
C TRP A 18 -5.83 23.10 1.86
N SER A 19 -5.69 24.31 1.32
CA SER A 19 -4.79 25.37 1.82
C SER A 19 -3.31 25.00 1.85
N SER A 20 -2.92 23.83 1.33
CA SER A 20 -1.53 23.46 1.14
C SER A 20 -0.99 24.15 -0.13
N PRO A 21 0.27 24.63 -0.11
CA PRO A 21 0.90 25.13 -1.31
C PRO A 21 1.10 23.97 -2.31
N LEU A 22 0.61 24.18 -3.52
CA LEU A 22 0.77 23.30 -4.68
C LEU A 22 1.92 23.79 -5.56
N ASP A 23 2.46 22.88 -6.37
CA ASP A 23 3.55 23.17 -7.31
C ASP A 23 3.26 24.41 -8.19
N GLY A 24 4.19 25.36 -8.20
CA GLY A 24 4.06 26.61 -8.95
C GLY A 24 3.39 27.74 -8.18
N GLY A 25 3.21 27.59 -6.87
CA GLY A 25 2.65 28.62 -5.99
C GLY A 25 1.13 28.67 -6.01
N PHE A 26 0.48 27.57 -6.39
CA PHE A 26 -0.97 27.46 -6.43
C PHE A 26 -1.51 27.02 -5.07
N SER A 27 -2.79 27.28 -4.79
CA SER A 27 -3.47 26.74 -3.61
C SER A 27 -4.98 26.80 -3.76
N PHE A 28 -5.68 25.80 -3.23
CA PHE A 28 -7.13 25.84 -2.98
C PHE A 28 -7.36 26.30 -1.55
N ASP A 29 -7.62 27.59 -1.34
CA ASP A 29 -7.62 28.17 0.01
C ASP A 29 -8.90 28.95 0.36
N SER A 30 -9.81 29.10 -0.60
CA SER A 30 -11.09 29.76 -0.38
C SER A 30 -12.23 28.96 -0.97
N ALA A 31 -13.27 28.81 -0.15
CA ALA A 31 -14.55 28.24 -0.54
C ALA A 31 -15.67 29.18 -0.11
N ASP A 32 -16.64 29.38 -0.99
CA ASP A 32 -17.88 30.08 -0.70
C ASP A 32 -19.10 29.29 -1.17
N VAL A 33 -20.20 29.43 -0.45
CA VAL A 33 -21.48 28.82 -0.82
C VAL A 33 -22.33 29.92 -1.44
N ALA A 34 -22.64 29.78 -2.73
CA ALA A 34 -23.48 30.69 -3.48
C ALA A 34 -24.79 29.98 -3.85
N GLY A 35 -25.85 30.27 -3.10
CA GLY A 35 -27.12 29.55 -3.22
C GLY A 35 -26.96 28.07 -2.87
N ARG A 36 -27.26 27.19 -3.83
CA ARG A 36 -27.07 25.73 -3.66
C ARG A 36 -25.70 25.24 -4.12
N SER A 37 -24.79 26.10 -4.57
CA SER A 37 -23.52 25.65 -5.15
C SER A 37 -22.35 25.95 -4.21
N LEU A 38 -21.39 25.04 -4.13
CA LEU A 38 -20.10 25.25 -3.48
C LEU A 38 -19.08 25.71 -4.52
N ARG A 39 -18.47 26.87 -4.31
CA ARG A 39 -17.43 27.43 -5.18
C ARG A 39 -16.09 27.31 -4.47
N VAL A 40 -15.12 26.71 -5.13
CA VAL A 40 -13.76 26.54 -4.62
C VAL A 40 -12.79 27.21 -5.57
N ARG A 41 -11.95 28.11 -5.06
CA ARG A 41 -11.08 28.93 -5.88
C ARG A 41 -9.66 28.40 -5.87
N LEU A 42 -9.07 28.32 -7.06
CA LEU A 42 -7.65 28.09 -7.26
C LEU A 42 -6.98 29.45 -7.41
N ALA A 43 -6.12 29.80 -6.45
CA ALA A 43 -5.33 31.02 -6.50
C ALA A 43 -3.86 30.68 -6.77
N ARG A 44 -3.14 31.61 -7.41
CA ARG A 44 -1.68 31.58 -7.52
C ARG A 44 -1.09 32.74 -6.74
N ARG A 45 -0.06 32.46 -5.95
CA ARG A 45 0.71 33.47 -5.22
C ARG A 45 1.91 33.91 -6.07
N SER A 46 1.98 35.20 -6.35
CA SER A 46 3.13 35.88 -6.97
C SER A 46 4.34 35.88 -6.02
N PRO A 47 5.59 35.97 -6.50
CA PRO A 47 6.77 36.17 -5.66
C PRO A 47 6.65 37.32 -4.65
N ASP A 48 5.91 38.37 -5.02
CA ASP A 48 5.66 39.54 -4.16
C ASP A 48 4.55 39.30 -3.12
N GLY A 49 4.06 38.06 -2.99
CA GLY A 49 2.99 37.67 -2.06
C GLY A 49 1.58 37.99 -2.53
N ALA A 50 1.43 38.75 -3.63
CA ALA A 50 0.14 39.05 -4.24
C ALA A 50 -0.58 37.78 -4.69
N ARG A 51 -1.90 37.72 -4.48
CA ARG A 51 -2.73 36.56 -4.82
C ARG A 51 -3.62 36.88 -6.01
N THR A 52 -3.58 36.01 -7.01
CA THR A 52 -4.42 36.13 -8.21
C THR A 52 -5.27 34.87 -8.34
N GLU A 53 -6.57 35.04 -8.43
CA GLU A 53 -7.50 33.95 -8.74
C GLU A 53 -7.28 33.48 -10.18
N VAL A 54 -7.02 32.19 -10.35
CA VAL A 54 -6.72 31.58 -11.66
C VAL A 54 -7.93 30.85 -12.22
N ALA A 55 -8.67 30.16 -11.36
CA ALA A 55 -9.89 29.44 -11.73
C ALA A 55 -10.79 29.23 -10.51
N THR A 56 -12.07 28.97 -10.77
CA THR A 56 -13.05 28.56 -9.76
C THR A 56 -13.70 27.25 -10.19
N LEU A 57 -13.68 26.26 -9.29
CA LEU A 57 -14.45 25.03 -9.41
C LEU A 57 -15.84 25.26 -8.80
N VAL A 58 -16.88 25.11 -9.60
CA VAL A 58 -18.28 25.27 -9.19
C VAL A 58 -18.92 23.90 -9.08
N LEU A 59 -19.30 23.55 -7.85
CA LEU A 59 -19.96 22.30 -7.49
C LEU A 59 -21.44 22.59 -7.25
N SER A 60 -22.25 22.43 -8.31
CA SER A 60 -23.70 22.66 -8.27
C SER A 60 -24.43 21.36 -7.91
N PRO A 61 -25.65 21.40 -7.35
CA PRO A 61 -26.45 20.18 -7.18
C PRO A 61 -26.58 19.45 -8.51
N ARG A 62 -26.48 18.12 -8.44
CA ARG A 62 -26.69 17.27 -9.61
C ARG A 62 -28.16 17.35 -10.05
N ASP A 63 -28.45 18.23 -10.99
CA ASP A 63 -29.73 18.24 -11.69
C ASP A 63 -29.74 17.10 -12.75
N PRO A 64 -30.88 16.46 -13.02
CA PRO A 64 -30.94 15.45 -14.05
C PRO A 64 -30.82 16.14 -15.42
N ALA A 65 -29.78 15.76 -16.17
CA ALA A 65 -29.56 16.03 -17.59
C ALA A 65 -28.85 17.34 -17.97
N LEU A 66 -27.51 17.26 -18.08
CA LEU A 66 -26.75 17.88 -19.16
C LEU A 66 -25.74 16.85 -19.69
N PRO A 67 -25.91 16.30 -20.91
CA PRO A 67 -24.95 15.37 -21.50
C PRO A 67 -23.56 16.00 -21.62
N GLY A 68 -22.53 15.31 -21.08
CA GLY A 68 -21.13 15.72 -21.22
C GLY A 68 -20.56 16.59 -20.09
N ALA A 69 -21.32 16.90 -19.04
CA ALA A 69 -20.77 17.57 -17.86
C ALA A 69 -20.02 16.57 -16.95
N LEU A 70 -19.00 17.05 -16.23
CA LEU A 70 -18.31 16.27 -15.20
C LEU A 70 -19.24 16.17 -13.98
N HIS A 71 -19.40 14.97 -13.43
CA HIS A 71 -20.33 14.71 -12.33
C HIS A 71 -19.68 13.87 -11.23
N SER A 72 -20.11 14.12 -9.99
CA SER A 72 -19.92 13.23 -8.84
C SER A 72 -21.27 12.74 -8.30
N ALA A 73 -21.32 12.17 -7.10
CA ALA A 73 -22.56 11.62 -6.54
C ALA A 73 -23.61 12.72 -6.28
N SER A 74 -23.19 13.82 -5.69
CA SER A 74 -23.98 14.99 -5.32
C SER A 74 -23.90 16.15 -6.31
N PHE A 75 -22.82 16.26 -7.09
CA PHE A 75 -22.51 17.48 -7.83
C PHE A 75 -22.46 17.34 -9.37
N ALA A 76 -22.85 18.41 -10.04
CA ALA A 76 -22.35 18.77 -11.36
C ALA A 76 -21.14 19.71 -11.17
N ILE A 77 -20.05 19.40 -11.85
CA ILE A 77 -18.74 20.05 -11.67
C ILE A 77 -18.45 20.91 -12.90
N GLU A 78 -18.27 22.21 -12.71
CA GLU A 78 -17.87 23.15 -13.76
C GLU A 78 -16.58 23.86 -13.37
N VAL A 79 -15.65 24.02 -14.33
CA VAL A 79 -14.44 24.83 -14.17
C VAL A 79 -14.67 26.16 -14.87
N GLN A 80 -14.64 27.25 -14.10
CA GLN A 80 -14.76 28.62 -14.61
C GLN A 80 -13.40 29.31 -14.51
N ALA A 81 -12.90 29.88 -15.61
CA ALA A 81 -11.64 30.61 -15.64
C ALA A 81 -11.80 31.94 -16.40
N PRO A 82 -11.17 33.04 -15.93
CA PRO A 82 -11.23 34.34 -16.61
C PRO A 82 -10.42 34.37 -17.92
N GLY A 83 -9.61 33.34 -18.21
CA GLY A 83 -8.82 33.22 -19.42
C GLY A 83 -8.21 31.80 -19.60
N PRO A 84 -7.33 31.62 -20.59
CA PRO A 84 -6.64 30.34 -20.81
C PRO A 84 -5.84 29.91 -19.59
N LEU A 85 -5.95 28.65 -19.22
CA LEU A 85 -5.24 28.08 -18.08
C LEU A 85 -3.86 27.58 -18.50
N ASP A 86 -2.85 27.82 -17.64
CA ASP A 86 -1.55 27.19 -17.83
C ASP A 86 -1.62 25.68 -17.51
N GLY A 87 -0.66 24.91 -18.04
CA GLY A 87 -0.67 23.45 -17.90
C GLY A 87 -0.63 22.95 -16.46
N ARG A 88 -0.07 23.74 -15.53
CA ARG A 88 -0.02 23.37 -14.10
C ARG A 88 -1.37 23.61 -13.42
N ALA A 89 -2.03 24.73 -13.71
CA ALA A 89 -3.39 25.01 -13.26
C ALA A 89 -4.35 23.91 -13.74
N VAL A 90 -4.21 23.44 -14.99
CA VAL A 90 -5.00 22.32 -15.52
C VAL A 90 -4.77 21.04 -14.74
N LEU A 91 -3.52 20.69 -14.42
CA LEU A 91 -3.20 19.50 -13.61
C LEU A 91 -3.79 19.58 -12.20
N HIS A 92 -3.68 20.74 -11.54
CA HIS A 92 -4.23 20.95 -10.20
C HIS A 92 -5.76 20.89 -10.19
N LEU A 93 -6.42 21.46 -11.20
CA LEU A 93 -7.86 21.37 -11.36
C LEU A 93 -8.31 19.93 -11.66
N ALA A 94 -7.58 19.18 -12.48
CA ALA A 94 -7.87 17.78 -12.75
C ALA A 94 -7.75 16.92 -11.48
N ALA A 95 -6.70 17.13 -10.68
CA ALA A 95 -6.52 16.47 -9.39
C ALA A 95 -7.66 16.81 -8.41
N ALA A 96 -8.08 18.08 -8.37
CA ALA A 96 -9.20 18.52 -7.55
C ALA A 96 -10.54 17.93 -7.99
N VAL A 97 -10.82 17.86 -9.30
CA VAL A 97 -12.01 17.19 -9.84
C VAL A 97 -12.00 15.71 -9.47
N ALA A 98 -10.86 15.02 -9.63
CA ALA A 98 -10.73 13.62 -9.25
C ALA A 98 -10.96 13.40 -7.74
N SER A 99 -10.45 14.32 -6.91
CA SER A 99 -10.69 14.34 -5.46
C SER A 99 -12.18 14.48 -5.14
N VAL A 100 -12.88 15.45 -5.75
CA VAL A 100 -14.33 15.64 -5.54
C VAL A 100 -15.10 14.38 -5.95
N VAL A 101 -14.79 13.78 -7.11
CA VAL A 101 -15.44 12.56 -7.59
C VAL A 101 -15.21 11.37 -6.65
N ARG A 102 -14.03 11.29 -6.04
CA ARG A 102 -13.65 10.23 -5.10
C ARG A 102 -14.28 10.38 -3.73
N HIS A 103 -14.32 11.60 -3.21
CA HIS A 103 -14.70 11.87 -1.81
C HIS A 103 -16.18 12.19 -1.63
N ASP A 104 -16.88 12.61 -2.69
CA ASP A 104 -18.32 12.84 -2.67
C ASP A 104 -19.12 11.52 -2.61
N ASP A 105 -19.69 11.26 -1.44
CA ASP A 105 -20.46 10.06 -1.11
C ASP A 105 -21.97 10.20 -1.37
N GLY A 106 -22.43 11.32 -1.91
CA GLY A 106 -23.85 11.57 -2.16
C GLY A 106 -24.61 12.21 -0.99
N SER A 107 -23.98 12.36 0.18
CA SER A 107 -24.64 12.85 1.40
C SER A 107 -24.69 14.38 1.51
N PHE A 108 -23.94 15.10 0.66
CA PHE A 108 -23.74 16.55 0.79
C PHE A 108 -25.05 17.34 0.79
N TYR A 109 -25.97 17.04 -0.13
CA TYR A 109 -27.29 17.69 -0.16
C TYR A 109 -28.33 16.98 0.70
N ALA A 110 -28.11 15.72 1.08
CA ALA A 110 -29.02 14.99 1.97
C ALA A 110 -29.04 15.62 3.38
N SER A 111 -27.88 16.04 3.88
CA SER A 111 -27.76 16.70 5.19
C SER A 111 -28.32 18.13 5.21
N ARG A 112 -28.28 18.86 4.08
CA ARG A 112 -28.84 20.23 3.96
C ARG A 112 -30.32 20.29 3.58
N ALA A 113 -30.86 19.28 2.90
CA ALA A 113 -32.30 19.21 2.61
C ALA A 113 -33.17 19.17 3.88
N ALA A 114 -32.61 18.70 5.01
CA ALA A 114 -33.27 18.73 6.31
C ALA A 114 -33.23 20.11 7.01
N ALA A 115 -32.40 21.06 6.53
CA ALA A 115 -32.13 22.34 7.20
C ALA A 115 -32.65 23.57 6.43
N VAL A 116 -33.25 23.38 5.26
CA VAL A 116 -33.73 24.47 4.40
C VAL A 116 -35.24 24.37 4.28
N GLU A 117 -35.97 25.30 4.93
CA GLU A 117 -37.39 25.54 4.60
C GLU A 117 -37.51 25.79 3.09
N PRO A 118 -38.56 25.27 2.42
CA PRO A 118 -38.72 25.42 0.98
C PRO A 118 -38.73 26.91 0.62
N ALA A 119 -37.68 27.35 -0.06
CA ALA A 119 -37.62 28.70 -0.61
C ALA A 119 -38.82 28.89 -1.54
N GLY A 120 -39.58 29.96 -1.32
CA GLY A 120 -40.70 30.36 -2.17
C GLY A 120 -40.31 30.48 -3.65
N PRO A 121 -41.31 30.57 -4.55
CA PRO A 121 -41.10 30.51 -5.99
C PRO A 121 -40.04 31.52 -6.45
N ALA A 122 -39.08 31.04 -7.25
CA ALA A 122 -37.95 31.81 -7.72
C ALA A 122 -38.41 33.10 -8.45
N PRO A 123 -37.77 34.25 -8.21
CA PRO A 123 -38.06 35.48 -8.94
C PRO A 123 -37.72 35.30 -10.42
N ARG A 124 -38.60 35.81 -11.29
CA ARG A 124 -38.39 35.79 -12.75
C ARG A 124 -37.09 36.52 -13.11
N PRO A 125 -36.27 35.97 -14.03
CA PRO A 125 -35.05 36.64 -14.47
C PRO A 125 -35.39 37.96 -15.18
N GLY A 126 -34.83 39.06 -14.69
CA GLY A 126 -34.89 40.36 -15.34
C GLY A 126 -34.03 40.41 -16.62
N PRO A 127 -34.33 41.32 -17.55
CA PRO A 127 -33.68 41.39 -18.86
C PRO A 127 -32.32 42.09 -18.76
N ALA A 128 -31.33 41.46 -18.12
CA ALA A 128 -29.93 41.88 -18.17
C ALA A 128 -29.01 40.74 -17.67
N ALA A 129 -29.09 39.55 -18.28
CA ALA A 129 -28.11 38.50 -18.06
C ALA A 129 -26.94 38.69 -19.03
N ALA A 130 -25.76 39.00 -18.47
CA ALA A 130 -24.50 39.02 -19.19
C ALA A 130 -24.27 37.68 -19.91
N ALA A 131 -23.65 37.73 -21.10
CA ALA A 131 -23.35 36.55 -21.89
C ALA A 131 -22.59 35.49 -21.06
N PRO A 132 -22.93 34.20 -21.18
CA PRO A 132 -22.26 33.14 -20.43
C PRO A 132 -20.78 33.10 -20.82
N ALA A 133 -19.91 33.06 -19.80
CA ALA A 133 -18.48 32.86 -19.98
C ALA A 133 -18.21 31.56 -20.76
N PRO A 134 -17.13 31.49 -21.57
CA PRO A 134 -16.81 30.31 -22.36
C PRO A 134 -16.58 29.08 -21.45
N ARG A 135 -17.35 28.01 -21.69
CA ARG A 135 -17.18 26.72 -21.02
C ARG A 135 -15.92 26.04 -21.55
N LEU A 136 -14.96 25.80 -20.68
CA LEU A 136 -13.77 25.02 -21.02
C LEU A 136 -14.11 23.53 -20.92
N ALA A 137 -14.30 22.85 -22.05
CA ALA A 137 -14.43 21.40 -22.09
C ALA A 137 -13.06 20.78 -21.79
N LEU A 138 -12.83 20.44 -20.53
CA LEU A 138 -11.66 19.70 -20.09
C LEU A 138 -11.91 18.21 -20.38
N ASP A 139 -11.34 17.69 -21.48
CA ASP A 139 -11.22 16.25 -21.72
C ASP A 139 -10.24 15.64 -20.71
N ILE A 140 -10.69 15.52 -19.47
CA ILE A 140 -9.96 14.84 -18.41
C ILE A 140 -10.34 13.37 -18.49
N PRO A 141 -9.39 12.44 -18.69
CA PRO A 141 -9.66 11.03 -18.49
C PRO A 141 -9.97 10.82 -17.00
N VAL A 142 -11.26 10.79 -16.66
CA VAL A 142 -11.74 10.44 -15.33
C VAL A 142 -11.37 8.98 -15.10
N PRO A 143 -10.51 8.65 -14.13
CA PRO A 143 -10.30 7.24 -13.78
C PRO A 143 -11.67 6.68 -13.36
N PRO A 144 -12.04 5.47 -13.81
CA PRO A 144 -13.31 4.87 -13.43
C PRO A 144 -13.44 4.89 -11.90
N ARG A 145 -14.67 5.19 -11.46
CA ARG A 145 -15.12 5.17 -10.05
C ARG A 145 -14.44 4.02 -9.29
N PRO A 146 -13.83 4.22 -8.11
CA PRO A 146 -13.61 3.08 -7.24
C PRO A 146 -14.98 2.45 -6.94
N PRO A 147 -15.19 1.16 -7.22
CA PRO A 147 -16.47 0.52 -7.00
C PRO A 147 -16.74 0.41 -5.50
N THR A 148 -17.94 0.89 -5.08
CA THR A 148 -18.74 0.55 -3.87
C THR A 148 -17.91 0.18 -2.61
N PRO A 149 -18.35 -0.56 -1.56
CA PRO A 149 -17.44 -0.82 -0.45
C PRO A 149 -16.20 -1.52 -1.00
N LEU A 150 -15.02 -1.26 -0.43
CA LEU A 150 -13.73 -1.90 -0.80
C LEU A 150 -13.77 -3.43 -0.89
N TRP A 151 -14.90 -4.03 -0.50
CA TRP A 151 -15.23 -5.42 -0.55
C TRP A 151 -16.76 -5.58 -0.67
N GLU A 152 -17.29 -5.61 -1.89
CA GLU A 152 -18.53 -6.34 -2.19
C GLU A 152 -18.08 -7.71 -2.70
N PRO A 153 -18.45 -8.83 -2.03
CA PRO A 153 -18.15 -10.15 -2.56
C PRO A 153 -18.86 -10.26 -3.92
N ASP A 154 -18.09 -10.21 -5.01
CA ASP A 154 -18.62 -10.43 -6.35
C ASP A 154 -19.25 -11.83 -6.35
N GLU A 155 -20.58 -11.89 -6.49
CA GLU A 155 -21.34 -13.12 -6.68
C GLU A 155 -21.03 -13.71 -8.06
N GLY A 156 -19.79 -14.14 -8.29
CA GLY A 156 -19.37 -14.60 -9.60
C GLY A 156 -17.88 -14.62 -9.92
N ASP A 157 -16.97 -14.76 -8.94
CA ASP A 157 -15.54 -14.93 -9.25
C ASP A 157 -15.27 -16.29 -9.95
N THR A 158 -15.52 -16.29 -11.25
CA THR A 158 -15.29 -17.42 -12.17
C THR A 158 -13.82 -17.67 -12.40
N SER A 159 -12.93 -16.70 -12.10
CA SER A 159 -11.50 -16.81 -12.37
C SER A 159 -10.83 -17.81 -11.41
N ALA A 160 -11.29 -17.88 -10.16
CA ALA A 160 -10.84 -18.88 -9.20
C ALA A 160 -11.21 -20.30 -9.64
N ALA A 161 -12.49 -20.49 -9.99
CA ALA A 161 -12.99 -21.76 -10.49
C ALA A 161 -12.25 -22.17 -11.78
N ALA A 162 -12.06 -21.24 -12.73
CA ALA A 162 -11.35 -21.50 -13.98
C ALA A 162 -9.88 -21.87 -13.74
N ALA A 163 -9.16 -21.14 -12.88
CA ALA A 163 -7.75 -21.46 -12.56
C ALA A 163 -7.61 -22.84 -11.90
N LEU A 164 -8.51 -23.18 -10.97
CA LEU A 164 -8.52 -24.48 -10.31
C LEU A 164 -8.94 -25.61 -11.27
N LEU A 165 -9.91 -25.37 -12.16
CA LEU A 165 -10.33 -26.33 -13.19
C LEU A 165 -9.23 -26.57 -14.22
N LEU A 166 -8.54 -25.52 -14.68
CA LEU A 166 -7.39 -25.64 -15.57
C LEU A 166 -6.27 -26.44 -14.90
N LEU A 167 -6.00 -26.16 -13.62
CA LEU A 167 -5.02 -26.89 -12.84
C LEU A 167 -5.42 -28.37 -12.66
N ALA A 168 -6.68 -28.64 -12.33
CA ALA A 168 -7.22 -29.99 -12.21
C ALA A 168 -7.18 -30.73 -13.55
N GLY A 169 -7.54 -30.07 -14.65
CA GLY A 169 -7.45 -30.62 -16.00
C GLY A 169 -6.01 -30.93 -16.40
N PHE A 170 -5.06 -30.06 -16.06
CA PHE A 170 -3.64 -30.29 -16.32
C PHE A 170 -3.07 -31.41 -15.45
N LEU A 171 -3.46 -31.49 -14.18
CA LEU A 171 -3.15 -32.63 -13.29
C LEU A 171 -3.70 -33.92 -13.87
N ALA A 172 -4.99 -33.96 -14.24
CA ALA A 172 -5.63 -35.13 -14.83
C ALA A 172 -4.94 -35.57 -16.13
N TRP A 173 -4.70 -34.63 -17.05
CA TRP A 173 -3.97 -34.89 -18.29
C TRP A 173 -2.56 -35.43 -18.03
N PHE A 174 -1.85 -34.83 -17.09
CA PHE A 174 -0.50 -35.26 -16.72
C PHE A 174 -0.52 -36.66 -16.10
N PHE A 175 -1.44 -36.94 -15.17
CA PHE A 175 -1.62 -38.28 -14.60
C PHE A 175 -1.98 -39.31 -15.67
N VAL A 176 -2.90 -39.01 -16.58
CA VAL A 176 -3.27 -39.91 -17.70
C VAL A 176 -2.06 -40.23 -18.59
N ARG A 177 -1.23 -39.23 -18.92
CA ARG A 177 0.02 -39.46 -19.67
C ARG A 177 1.03 -40.28 -18.88
N ARG A 178 1.03 -40.15 -17.56
CA ARG A 178 2.00 -40.78 -16.66
C ARG A 178 1.58 -42.17 -16.16
N LEU A 179 0.30 -42.54 -16.29
CA LEU A 179 -0.20 -43.93 -16.16
C LEU A 179 0.47 -44.89 -17.16
N ARG A 180 1.16 -44.36 -18.17
CA ARG A 180 1.98 -45.13 -19.13
C ARG A 180 3.46 -45.25 -18.73
N GLY A 181 3.85 -44.72 -17.57
CA GLY A 181 5.23 -44.75 -17.04
C GLY A 181 5.29 -45.23 -15.58
N PRO A 182 6.50 -45.31 -14.98
CA PRO A 182 6.67 -45.80 -13.61
C PRO A 182 5.98 -44.90 -12.56
N PRO A 183 5.52 -45.49 -11.44
CA PRO A 183 4.75 -44.79 -10.42
C PRO A 183 5.53 -43.60 -9.82
N ALA A 184 4.83 -42.49 -9.62
CA ALA A 184 5.41 -41.33 -8.96
C ALA A 184 5.67 -41.64 -7.48
N THR A 185 6.88 -41.39 -7.00
CA THR A 185 7.17 -41.46 -5.57
C THR A 185 6.74 -40.16 -4.89
N LEU A 186 6.16 -40.29 -3.70
CA LEU A 186 5.90 -39.16 -2.81
C LEU A 186 7.14 -38.92 -1.95
N ALA A 187 7.68 -37.72 -2.00
CA ALA A 187 8.75 -37.27 -1.12
C ALA A 187 8.24 -36.12 -0.25
N THR A 188 8.63 -36.10 1.01
CA THR A 188 8.32 -35.00 1.93
C THR A 188 9.57 -34.15 2.15
N ASN A 189 9.42 -32.83 2.14
CA ASN A 189 10.48 -31.88 2.46
C ASN A 189 9.99 -30.82 3.43
N PHE A 190 9.99 -31.19 4.71
CA PHE A 190 9.59 -30.35 5.82
C PHE A 190 10.80 -29.67 6.44
N VAL A 191 11.02 -28.42 6.04
CA VAL A 191 12.07 -27.58 6.62
C VAL A 191 11.45 -26.72 7.72
N SER A 192 11.99 -26.81 8.94
CA SER A 192 11.50 -26.05 10.11
C SER A 192 11.46 -24.54 9.88
N ALA A 193 12.36 -24.01 9.04
CA ALA A 193 12.36 -22.60 8.65
C ALA A 193 11.05 -22.18 7.94
N HIS A 194 10.47 -23.05 7.09
CA HIS A 194 9.20 -22.73 6.42
C HIS A 194 8.04 -22.69 7.41
N VAL A 195 8.03 -23.60 8.39
CA VAL A 195 7.03 -23.60 9.46
C VAL A 195 7.15 -22.31 10.26
N LEU A 196 8.37 -21.97 10.69
CA LEU A 196 8.61 -20.75 11.46
C LEU A 196 8.11 -19.52 10.71
N ILE A 197 8.55 -19.29 9.48
CA ILE A 197 8.17 -18.10 8.70
C ILE A 197 6.65 -18.08 8.46
N GLY A 198 6.07 -19.21 8.07
CA GLY A 198 4.62 -19.33 7.88
C GLY A 198 3.82 -19.02 9.15
N SER A 199 4.28 -19.50 10.32
CA SER A 199 3.64 -19.20 11.61
C SER A 199 3.76 -17.72 11.99
N LEU A 200 4.90 -17.07 11.73
CA LEU A 200 5.05 -15.63 11.98
C LEU A 200 4.08 -14.80 11.11
N GLN A 201 3.98 -15.12 9.82
CA GLN A 201 3.05 -14.44 8.91
C GLN A 201 1.57 -14.72 9.25
N LEU A 202 1.25 -15.96 9.63
CA LEU A 202 -0.08 -16.32 10.08
C LEU A 202 -0.47 -15.57 11.35
N THR A 203 0.47 -15.37 12.28
CA THR A 203 0.26 -14.54 13.48
C THR A 203 -0.07 -13.10 13.10
N LEU A 204 0.61 -12.52 12.10
CA LEU A 204 0.30 -11.18 11.58
C LEU A 204 -1.12 -11.11 11.00
N PHE A 205 -1.52 -12.09 10.19
CA PHE A 205 -2.88 -12.14 9.65
C PHE A 205 -3.94 -12.21 10.76
N PHE A 206 -3.74 -13.07 11.75
CA PHE A 206 -4.70 -13.19 12.85
C PHE A 206 -4.80 -11.90 13.66
N TYR A 207 -3.67 -11.27 13.98
CA TYR A 207 -3.68 -10.00 14.69
C TYR A 207 -4.37 -8.91 13.86
N TRP A 208 -4.04 -8.81 12.56
CA TRP A 208 -4.65 -7.84 11.66
C TRP A 208 -6.18 -8.03 11.52
N ALA A 209 -6.64 -9.28 11.45
CA ALA A 209 -8.06 -9.64 11.37
C ALA A 209 -8.88 -9.28 12.63
N LEU A 210 -8.22 -8.93 13.75
CA LEU A 210 -8.91 -8.38 14.92
C LEU A 210 -9.39 -6.94 14.69
N TYR A 211 -8.71 -6.19 13.83
CA TYR A 211 -8.95 -4.76 13.58
C TYR A 211 -9.71 -4.49 12.30
N TRP A 212 -9.53 -5.36 11.30
CA TRP A 212 -10.13 -5.16 9.99
C TRP A 212 -10.89 -6.40 9.53
N PRO A 213 -12.23 -6.33 9.43
CA PRO A 213 -13.06 -7.42 8.91
C PRO A 213 -12.65 -7.88 7.51
N GLY A 214 -12.16 -6.96 6.66
CA GLY A 214 -11.71 -7.29 5.31
C GLY A 214 -10.65 -8.38 5.27
N VAL A 215 -9.81 -8.53 6.31
CA VAL A 215 -8.85 -9.65 6.39
C VAL A 215 -9.56 -10.99 6.59
N ARG A 216 -10.65 -11.01 7.36
CA ARG A 216 -11.45 -12.22 7.57
C ARG A 216 -12.15 -12.63 6.28
N ASP A 217 -12.70 -11.64 5.59
CA ASP A 217 -13.40 -11.86 4.34
C ASP A 217 -12.43 -12.24 3.21
N HIS A 218 -11.14 -11.90 3.33
CA HIS A 218 -10.08 -12.27 2.38
C HIS A 218 -9.59 -13.73 2.49
N TRP A 219 -9.94 -14.47 3.54
CA TRP A 219 -9.47 -15.85 3.72
C TRP A 219 -9.77 -16.80 2.55
N PRO A 220 -10.96 -16.79 1.93
CA PRO A 220 -11.25 -17.62 0.76
C PRO A 220 -10.26 -17.42 -0.38
N HIS A 221 -9.82 -16.18 -0.62
CA HIS A 221 -8.81 -15.87 -1.64
C HIS A 221 -7.43 -16.42 -1.30
N ILE A 222 -7.02 -16.33 -0.03
CA ILE A 222 -5.77 -16.93 0.45
C ILE A 222 -5.81 -18.46 0.26
N LEU A 223 -6.93 -19.09 0.64
CA LEU A 223 -7.11 -20.54 0.54
C LEU A 223 -7.16 -21.01 -0.93
N SER A 224 -7.83 -20.26 -1.79
CA SER A 224 -7.90 -20.54 -3.22
C SER A 224 -6.53 -20.45 -3.89
N THR A 225 -5.78 -19.39 -3.60
CA THR A 225 -4.39 -19.20 -4.07
C THR A 225 -3.46 -20.28 -3.53
N LEU A 226 -3.64 -20.71 -2.29
CA LEU A 226 -2.90 -21.82 -1.70
C LEU A 226 -3.18 -23.15 -2.40
N GLY A 227 -4.44 -23.48 -2.66
CA GLY A 227 -4.83 -24.67 -3.42
C GLY A 227 -4.20 -24.68 -4.83
N TYR A 228 -4.26 -23.53 -5.51
CA TYR A 228 -3.62 -23.37 -6.82
C TYR A 228 -2.10 -23.58 -6.75
N ALA A 229 -1.42 -22.91 -5.82
CA ALA A 229 0.04 -23.00 -5.68
C ALA A 229 0.52 -24.41 -5.31
N LEU A 230 -0.23 -25.13 -4.45
CA LEU A 230 0.07 -26.52 -4.10
C LEU A 230 -0.03 -27.45 -5.32
N GLY A 231 -1.09 -27.33 -6.12
CA GLY A 231 -1.23 -28.14 -7.32
C GLY A 231 -0.18 -27.79 -8.38
N LEU A 232 0.17 -26.51 -8.55
CA LEU A 232 1.21 -26.09 -9.49
C LEU A 232 2.61 -26.56 -9.05
N ASP A 233 2.97 -26.47 -7.77
CA ASP A 233 4.26 -26.99 -7.26
C ASP A 233 4.34 -28.52 -7.40
N ALA A 234 3.22 -29.24 -7.21
CA ALA A 234 3.15 -30.69 -7.46
C ALA A 234 3.38 -31.00 -8.94
N LEU A 235 2.73 -30.27 -9.86
CA LEU A 235 2.93 -30.40 -11.31
C LEU A 235 4.37 -30.13 -11.71
N LEU A 236 4.94 -29.01 -11.25
CA LEU A 236 6.32 -28.64 -11.55
C LEU A 236 7.30 -29.68 -10.99
N SER A 237 7.06 -30.20 -9.78
CA SER A 237 7.87 -31.26 -9.18
C SER A 237 7.80 -32.54 -9.99
N LEU A 238 6.61 -32.91 -10.48
CA LEU A 238 6.45 -34.08 -11.33
C LEU A 238 7.10 -33.90 -12.69
N TRP A 239 6.98 -32.72 -13.29
CA TRP A 239 7.54 -32.40 -14.59
C TRP A 239 9.07 -32.38 -14.56
N THR A 240 9.66 -31.77 -13.53
CA THR A 240 11.12 -31.53 -13.47
C THR A 240 11.90 -32.57 -12.68
N ARG A 241 11.27 -33.28 -11.74
CA ARG A 241 11.95 -34.23 -10.83
C ARG A 241 11.35 -35.63 -10.85
N HIS A 242 10.31 -35.85 -11.65
CA HIS A 242 9.58 -37.12 -11.72
C HIS A 242 9.07 -37.64 -10.36
N ARG A 243 8.85 -36.78 -9.37
CA ARG A 243 8.29 -37.15 -8.05
C ARG A 243 7.43 -36.02 -7.49
N VAL A 244 6.41 -36.33 -6.70
CA VAL A 244 5.64 -35.31 -5.98
C VAL A 244 6.44 -34.97 -4.73
N VAL A 245 6.79 -33.69 -4.56
CA VAL A 245 7.43 -33.22 -3.33
C VAL A 245 6.43 -32.42 -2.53
N ALA A 246 5.92 -32.98 -1.43
CA ALA A 246 5.13 -32.23 -0.48
C ALA A 246 6.07 -31.31 0.33
N SER A 247 5.95 -30.00 0.16
CA SER A 247 6.76 -29.01 0.87
C SER A 247 5.93 -27.88 1.47
N LEU A 248 6.27 -27.50 2.71
CA LEU A 248 5.68 -26.34 3.38
C LEU A 248 6.24 -25.00 2.87
N ALA A 249 7.12 -25.01 1.86
CA ALA A 249 7.65 -23.79 1.25
C ALA A 249 6.56 -22.93 0.57
N ILE A 250 5.41 -23.52 0.24
CA ILE A 250 4.29 -22.84 -0.40
C ILE A 250 3.56 -21.91 0.57
N LEU A 251 3.41 -22.31 1.83
CA LEU A 251 2.72 -21.51 2.85
C LEU A 251 3.31 -20.09 2.98
N PRO A 252 4.62 -19.92 3.27
CA PRO A 252 5.17 -18.58 3.41
C PRO A 252 5.18 -17.77 2.11
N MET A 253 5.16 -18.43 0.95
CA MET A 253 5.08 -17.76 -0.36
C MET A 253 3.69 -17.15 -0.61
N VAL A 254 2.64 -17.92 -0.35
CA VAL A 254 1.24 -17.47 -0.48
C VAL A 254 0.95 -16.39 0.56
N PHE A 255 1.26 -16.65 1.84
CA PHE A 255 1.05 -15.67 2.90
C PHE A 255 1.83 -14.38 2.68
N SER A 256 3.08 -14.47 2.23
CA SER A 256 3.84 -13.28 1.81
C SER A 256 3.10 -12.48 0.74
N THR A 257 2.60 -13.13 -0.31
CA THR A 257 1.92 -12.42 -1.40
C THR A 257 0.70 -11.66 -0.90
N HIS A 258 -0.14 -12.30 -0.10
CA HIS A 258 -1.34 -11.67 0.46
C HIS A 258 -1.05 -10.65 1.57
N LEU A 259 0.16 -10.61 2.16
CA LEU A 259 0.54 -9.53 3.07
C LEU A 259 1.03 -8.27 2.32
N PHE A 260 1.38 -8.37 1.04
CA PHE A 260 1.99 -7.28 0.30
C PHE A 260 1.13 -6.67 -0.79
N VAL A 261 0.18 -7.41 -1.37
CA VAL A 261 -0.68 -6.90 -2.45
C VAL A 261 -2.05 -7.54 -2.40
N TRP A 262 -3.08 -6.70 -2.51
CA TRP A 262 -4.44 -7.18 -2.74
C TRP A 262 -4.97 -6.78 -4.11
N PHE A 263 -5.73 -7.69 -4.73
CA PHE A 263 -6.50 -7.48 -5.95
C PHE A 263 -7.97 -7.68 -5.65
N ALA A 264 -8.84 -6.94 -6.34
CA ALA A 264 -10.29 -6.98 -6.16
C ALA A 264 -11.00 -7.17 -7.50
N GLY A 265 -12.24 -7.69 -7.45
CA GLY A 265 -13.08 -7.92 -8.62
C GLY A 265 -12.38 -8.70 -9.72
N ALA A 266 -12.45 -8.20 -10.95
CA ALA A 266 -11.92 -8.85 -12.16
C ALA A 266 -10.39 -9.07 -12.16
N ASP A 267 -9.63 -8.40 -11.29
CA ASP A 267 -8.16 -8.51 -11.23
C ASP A 267 -7.67 -9.63 -10.29
N PHE A 268 -8.59 -10.38 -9.67
CA PHE A 268 -8.26 -11.45 -8.74
C PHE A 268 -7.28 -12.49 -9.31
N TRP A 269 -7.38 -12.80 -10.62
CA TRP A 269 -6.50 -13.77 -11.29
C TRP A 269 -5.00 -13.41 -11.20
N LEU A 270 -4.65 -12.15 -10.92
CA LEU A 270 -3.28 -11.70 -10.74
C LEU A 270 -2.57 -12.42 -9.58
N TYR A 271 -3.28 -12.91 -8.55
CA TYR A 271 -2.67 -13.76 -7.52
C TYR A 271 -2.11 -15.06 -8.11
N TYR A 272 -2.85 -15.69 -9.03
CA TYR A 272 -2.41 -16.89 -9.72
C TYR A 272 -1.22 -16.61 -10.65
N ALA A 273 -1.21 -15.43 -11.28
CA ALA A 273 -0.07 -14.99 -12.08
C ALA A 273 1.19 -14.81 -11.20
N ILE A 274 1.08 -14.16 -10.05
CA ILE A 274 2.18 -14.02 -9.08
C ILE A 274 2.67 -15.40 -8.63
N MET A 275 1.78 -16.32 -8.25
CA MET A 275 2.15 -17.68 -7.84
C MET A 275 2.82 -18.47 -8.96
N THR A 276 2.35 -18.31 -10.20
CA THR A 276 2.98 -18.93 -11.36
C THR A 276 4.40 -18.44 -11.54
N ILE A 277 4.60 -17.12 -11.58
CA ILE A 277 5.93 -16.51 -11.72
C ILE A 277 6.84 -16.94 -10.55
N ALA A 278 6.32 -16.94 -9.32
CA ALA A 278 7.07 -17.33 -8.13
C ALA A 278 7.53 -18.80 -8.22
N LEU A 279 6.66 -19.73 -8.57
CA LEU A 279 7.02 -21.15 -8.63
C LEU A 279 7.93 -21.48 -9.82
N PHE A 280 7.69 -20.88 -10.98
CA PHE A 280 8.57 -21.03 -12.13
C PHE A 280 9.96 -20.44 -11.84
N SER A 281 10.05 -19.25 -11.25
CA SER A 281 11.36 -18.67 -10.90
C SER A 281 12.13 -19.51 -9.89
N LYS A 282 11.45 -20.08 -8.87
CA LYS A 282 12.05 -21.02 -7.92
C LYS A 282 12.64 -22.26 -8.62
N VAL A 283 11.99 -22.76 -9.67
CA VAL A 283 12.41 -23.98 -10.38
C VAL A 283 13.48 -23.69 -11.43
N PHE A 284 13.32 -22.63 -12.23
CA PHE A 284 14.14 -22.39 -13.43
C PHE A 284 15.22 -21.32 -13.23
N LEU A 285 15.02 -20.34 -12.35
CA LEU A 285 15.97 -19.26 -12.11
C LEU A 285 16.87 -19.59 -10.91
N GLN A 286 17.78 -20.53 -11.13
CA GLN A 286 18.69 -21.04 -10.11
C GLN A 286 20.16 -20.73 -10.40
N ARG A 287 20.94 -20.60 -9.33
CA ARG A 287 22.39 -20.48 -9.35
C ARG A 287 22.98 -21.46 -8.32
N GLY A 288 23.74 -22.44 -8.80
CA GLY A 288 24.30 -23.50 -7.94
C GLY A 288 23.23 -24.31 -7.20
N GLY A 289 22.13 -24.66 -7.89
CA GLY A 289 21.03 -25.46 -7.34
C GLY A 289 20.12 -24.73 -6.33
N ARG A 290 20.25 -23.41 -6.19
CA ARG A 290 19.41 -22.57 -5.32
C ARG A 290 18.77 -21.47 -6.15
N HIS A 291 17.53 -21.10 -5.84
CA HIS A 291 16.84 -20.01 -6.53
C HIS A 291 17.56 -18.67 -6.26
N ILE A 292 17.59 -17.81 -7.28
CA ILE A 292 18.28 -16.51 -7.22
C ILE A 292 17.41 -15.49 -6.50
N PHE A 293 16.13 -15.44 -6.86
CA PHE A 293 15.18 -14.43 -6.41
C PHE A 293 14.30 -14.95 -5.29
N ASN A 294 13.91 -14.08 -4.36
CA ASN A 294 12.78 -14.36 -3.48
C ASN A 294 11.54 -14.58 -4.38
N PRO A 295 10.93 -15.78 -4.38
CA PRO A 295 9.90 -16.12 -5.36
C PRO A 295 8.69 -15.18 -5.32
N SER A 296 8.15 -14.90 -4.13
CA SER A 296 6.97 -14.01 -4.00
C SER A 296 7.34 -12.58 -4.36
N ALA A 297 8.50 -12.08 -3.90
CA ALA A 297 8.94 -10.72 -4.21
C ALA A 297 9.12 -10.48 -5.71
N LEU A 298 9.67 -11.46 -6.46
CA LEU A 298 9.79 -11.36 -7.92
C LEU A 298 8.42 -11.34 -8.60
N GLY A 299 7.51 -12.25 -8.21
CA GLY A 299 6.16 -12.28 -8.77
C GLY A 299 5.42 -10.97 -8.55
N ILE A 300 5.44 -10.44 -7.32
CA ILE A 300 4.81 -9.16 -6.96
C ILE A 300 5.46 -8.02 -7.74
N ALA A 301 6.79 -7.95 -7.82
CA ALA A 301 7.48 -6.86 -8.51
C ALA A 301 7.16 -6.81 -10.00
N LEU A 302 7.05 -7.96 -10.68
CA LEU A 302 6.70 -8.01 -12.09
C LEU A 302 5.24 -7.60 -12.34
N VAL A 303 4.30 -8.06 -11.49
CA VAL A 303 2.91 -7.62 -11.59
C VAL A 303 2.76 -6.13 -11.25
N ALA A 304 3.53 -5.62 -10.28
CA ALA A 304 3.56 -4.20 -9.95
C ALA A 304 3.98 -3.33 -11.15
N VAL A 305 4.98 -3.75 -11.92
CA VAL A 305 5.38 -3.07 -13.17
C VAL A 305 4.20 -3.05 -14.14
N CYS A 306 3.46 -4.14 -14.31
CA CYS A 306 2.26 -4.18 -15.15
C CYS A 306 1.18 -3.21 -14.65
N CYS A 307 0.89 -3.18 -13.35
CA CYS A 307 -0.08 -2.26 -12.74
C CYS A 307 0.30 -0.79 -12.98
N TYR A 308 1.58 -0.42 -12.87
CA TYR A 308 2.02 0.95 -13.16
C TYR A 308 2.10 1.26 -14.65
N ALA A 309 2.42 0.29 -15.50
CA ALA A 309 2.50 0.49 -16.94
C ALA A 309 1.12 0.60 -17.60
N ALA A 310 0.12 -0.12 -17.08
CA ALA A 310 -1.24 -0.16 -17.60
C ALA A 310 -2.29 -0.06 -16.47
N PRO A 311 -2.39 1.11 -15.78
CA PRO A 311 -3.27 1.28 -14.64
C PRO A 311 -4.77 1.21 -14.98
N SER A 312 -5.14 1.43 -16.25
CA SER A 312 -6.51 1.24 -16.73
C SER A 312 -6.88 -0.24 -16.96
N ARG A 313 -5.89 -1.14 -16.95
CA ARG A 313 -6.06 -2.56 -17.25
C ARG A 313 -5.90 -3.45 -16.03
N PHE A 314 -5.03 -3.08 -15.10
CA PHE A 314 -4.72 -3.86 -13.90
C PHE A 314 -4.83 -2.96 -12.67
N GLY A 315 -5.88 -3.16 -11.88
CA GLY A 315 -6.07 -2.52 -10.59
C GLY A 315 -5.35 -3.26 -9.46
N PHE A 316 -5.15 -2.57 -8.35
CA PHE A 316 -4.71 -3.16 -7.09
C PHE A 316 -5.29 -2.34 -5.93
N VAL A 317 -5.37 -2.96 -4.76
CA VAL A 317 -5.82 -2.33 -3.51
C VAL A 317 -4.61 -1.98 -2.66
N ASP A 318 -4.49 -0.71 -2.31
CA ASP A 318 -3.50 -0.27 -1.33
C ASP A 318 -3.94 -0.66 0.09
N ILE A 319 -3.38 -1.77 0.57
CA ILE A 319 -3.60 -2.26 1.92
C ILE A 319 -2.61 -1.69 2.94
N SER A 320 -1.69 -0.81 2.56
CA SER A 320 -0.59 -0.35 3.42
C SER A 320 -1.11 0.38 4.65
N HIS A 321 -2.04 1.31 4.43
CA HIS A 321 -2.73 1.98 5.52
C HIS A 321 -3.49 0.95 6.35
N ARG A 322 -4.31 0.09 5.74
CA ARG A 322 -5.07 -0.92 6.51
C ARG A 322 -4.18 -1.86 7.32
N LEU A 323 -3.00 -2.22 6.84
CA LEU A 323 -2.01 -3.02 7.57
C LEU A 323 -1.43 -2.25 8.77
N ALA A 324 -1.33 -0.93 8.68
CA ALA A 324 -0.93 -0.05 9.78
C ALA A 324 -2.07 0.31 10.74
N SER A 325 -3.29 -0.22 10.54
CA SER A 325 -4.43 0.12 11.41
C SER A 325 -4.33 -0.44 12.84
N PRO A 326 -3.70 -1.60 13.11
CA PRO A 326 -3.56 -2.07 14.49
C PRO A 326 -2.53 -1.26 15.25
N ALA A 327 -2.87 -0.87 16.49
CA ALA A 327 -2.04 0.05 17.27
C ALA A 327 -0.64 -0.52 17.49
N SER A 328 -0.51 -1.82 17.80
CA SER A 328 0.80 -2.43 18.07
C SER A 328 1.39 -3.19 16.88
N MET A 329 1.02 -2.85 15.63
CA MET A 329 1.48 -3.62 14.45
C MET A 329 3.01 -3.61 14.31
N PHE A 330 3.64 -2.44 14.44
CA PHE A 330 5.10 -2.31 14.36
C PHE A 330 5.78 -3.14 15.46
N GLU A 331 5.31 -3.03 16.70
CA GLU A 331 5.84 -3.75 17.86
C GLU A 331 5.69 -5.27 17.73
N LEU A 332 4.54 -5.73 17.23
CA LEU A 332 4.32 -7.15 16.94
C LEU A 332 5.32 -7.63 15.87
N MET A 333 5.45 -6.90 14.77
CA MET A 333 6.43 -7.22 13.73
C MET A 333 7.86 -7.25 14.28
N LEU A 334 8.22 -6.31 15.16
CA LEU A 334 9.53 -6.26 15.81
C LEU A 334 9.78 -7.53 16.66
N CYS A 335 8.79 -7.95 17.45
CA CYS A 335 8.86 -9.16 18.28
C CYS A 335 8.97 -10.44 17.44
N LEU A 336 8.17 -10.55 16.38
CA LEU A 336 8.23 -11.69 15.45
C LEU A 336 9.56 -11.72 14.69
N ALA A 337 10.04 -10.57 14.25
CA ALA A 337 11.32 -10.42 13.58
C ALA A 337 12.50 -10.82 14.47
N LEU A 338 12.45 -10.52 15.77
CA LEU A 338 13.49 -10.92 16.72
C LEU A 338 13.73 -12.43 16.71
N VAL A 339 12.65 -13.23 16.65
CA VAL A 339 12.73 -14.69 16.55
C VAL A 339 13.46 -15.11 15.28
N ALA A 340 13.09 -14.55 14.13
CA ALA A 340 13.70 -14.86 12.85
C ALA A 340 15.18 -14.43 12.79
N GLN A 341 15.50 -13.22 13.26
CA GLN A 341 16.84 -12.66 13.23
C GLN A 341 17.83 -13.39 14.14
N LEU A 342 17.38 -13.82 15.33
CA LEU A 342 18.20 -14.62 16.23
C LEU A 342 18.47 -16.03 15.67
N ARG A 343 17.47 -16.65 15.04
CA ARG A 343 17.59 -18.03 14.52
C ARG A 343 18.32 -18.12 13.18
N ALA A 344 17.98 -17.27 12.23
CA ALA A 344 18.50 -17.35 10.86
C ALA A 344 19.79 -16.53 10.64
N ARG A 345 20.21 -15.73 11.62
CA ARG A 345 21.40 -14.87 11.55
C ARG A 345 21.38 -13.91 10.35
N ILE A 346 20.22 -13.29 10.10
CA ILE A 346 19.92 -12.44 8.94
C ILE A 346 19.93 -10.94 9.24
N VAL A 347 20.13 -10.56 10.52
CA VAL A 347 20.02 -9.18 11.04
C VAL A 347 20.88 -8.15 10.32
N LEU A 348 22.04 -8.53 9.77
CA LEU A 348 22.92 -7.57 9.11
C LEU A 348 22.28 -6.94 7.87
N VAL A 349 21.30 -7.60 7.24
CA VAL A 349 20.51 -7.00 6.16
C VAL A 349 19.66 -5.85 6.71
N SER A 350 18.85 -6.09 7.74
CA SER A 350 17.99 -5.04 8.32
C SER A 350 18.80 -3.90 8.94
N VAL A 351 19.96 -4.17 9.53
CA VAL A 351 20.90 -3.13 9.98
C VAL A 351 21.32 -2.23 8.82
N GLY A 352 21.73 -2.80 7.68
CA GLY A 352 22.09 -2.02 6.50
C GLY A 352 20.94 -1.14 6.00
N ILE A 353 19.70 -1.65 6.04
CA ILE A 353 18.52 -0.91 5.61
C ILE A 353 18.25 0.28 6.56
N LEU A 354 18.28 0.04 7.87
CA LEU A 354 18.07 1.10 8.88
C LEU A 354 19.14 2.19 8.78
N LEU A 355 20.40 1.81 8.55
CA LEU A 355 21.50 2.78 8.39
C LEU A 355 21.34 3.63 7.13
N ALA A 356 21.02 3.02 5.99
CA ALA A 356 20.84 3.76 4.74
C ALA A 356 19.65 4.72 4.82
N THR A 357 18.48 4.22 5.24
CA THR A 357 17.26 5.03 5.32
C THR A 357 17.39 6.14 6.38
N GLY A 358 17.98 5.84 7.55
CA GLY A 358 18.26 6.84 8.57
C GLY A 358 19.24 7.92 8.11
N ALA A 359 20.31 7.54 7.40
CA ALA A 359 21.27 8.50 6.83
C ALA A 359 20.62 9.40 5.78
N ILE A 360 19.80 8.83 4.88
CA ILE A 360 19.09 9.62 3.86
C ILE A 360 18.11 10.59 4.54
N GLN A 361 17.35 10.16 5.55
CA GLN A 361 16.44 11.04 6.28
C GLN A 361 17.19 12.17 7.00
N ALA A 362 18.32 11.88 7.64
CA ALA A 362 19.14 12.88 8.31
C ALA A 362 19.69 13.93 7.34
N VAL A 363 20.21 13.50 6.19
CA VAL A 363 20.72 14.40 5.14
C VAL A 363 19.58 15.24 4.56
N HIS A 364 18.44 14.63 4.24
CA HIS A 364 17.26 15.33 3.71
C HIS A 364 16.75 16.40 4.68
N GLY A 365 16.69 16.10 5.97
CA GLY A 365 16.34 17.08 7.01
C GLY A 365 17.33 18.24 7.12
N GLN A 366 18.64 17.96 7.02
CA GLN A 366 19.68 19.01 7.03
C GLN A 366 19.63 19.92 5.80
N LEU A 367 19.18 19.40 4.66
CA LEU A 367 19.02 20.16 3.42
C LEU A 367 17.71 20.95 3.35
N GLY A 368 16.89 20.95 4.42
CA GLY A 368 15.62 21.65 4.44
C GLY A 368 14.56 20.97 3.57
N GLY A 369 14.58 19.64 3.49
CA GLY A 369 13.59 18.90 2.72
C GLY A 369 12.16 19.05 3.27
N ASP A 370 11.29 19.69 2.50
CA ASP A 370 9.92 20.02 2.90
C ASP A 370 8.92 18.84 2.81
N PHE A 371 9.34 17.71 2.22
CA PHE A 371 8.49 16.52 2.06
C PHE A 371 9.00 15.33 2.88
N ARG A 372 8.06 14.53 3.40
CA ARG A 372 8.39 13.35 4.21
C ARG A 372 8.82 12.20 3.30
N LEU A 373 10.03 11.67 3.54
CA LEU A 373 10.50 10.44 2.91
C LEU A 373 9.85 9.20 3.54
N ILE A 374 9.89 8.09 2.82
CA ILE A 374 9.41 6.81 3.32
C ILE A 374 10.09 6.44 4.64
N SER A 375 9.27 6.06 5.63
CA SER A 375 9.74 5.69 6.96
C SER A 375 9.80 4.18 7.12
N VAL A 376 10.94 3.68 7.61
CA VAL A 376 11.10 2.26 7.98
C VAL A 376 10.26 1.85 9.19
N TYR A 377 9.75 2.81 9.97
CA TYR A 377 8.88 2.56 11.11
C TYR A 377 7.41 2.39 10.70
N TRP A 378 7.06 2.72 9.46
CA TRP A 378 5.73 2.46 8.95
C TRP A 378 5.55 0.96 8.73
N PRO A 379 4.51 0.30 9.31
CA PRO A 379 4.40 -1.17 9.33
C PRO A 379 4.54 -1.88 7.97
N PRO A 380 3.97 -1.39 6.86
CA PRO A 380 4.14 -2.01 5.54
C PRO A 380 5.60 -2.06 5.06
N VAL A 381 6.36 -1.00 5.35
CA VAL A 381 7.79 -0.92 5.01
C VAL A 381 8.58 -1.79 5.94
N PHE A 382 8.31 -1.71 7.24
CA PHE A 382 8.97 -2.54 8.24
C PHE A 382 8.79 -4.04 7.95
N LEU A 383 7.58 -4.44 7.54
CA LEU A 383 7.28 -5.80 7.09
C LEU A 383 8.19 -6.24 5.95
N ALA A 384 8.38 -5.39 4.94
CA ALA A 384 9.29 -5.67 3.82
C ALA A 384 10.74 -5.84 4.31
N VAL A 385 11.17 -4.98 5.24
CA VAL A 385 12.50 -5.05 5.86
C VAL A 385 12.69 -6.37 6.61
N VAL A 386 11.76 -6.77 7.49
CA VAL A 386 12.00 -7.86 8.44
C VAL A 386 11.55 -9.25 8.00
N LEU A 387 10.62 -9.36 7.05
CA LEU A 387 10.04 -10.65 6.64
C LEU A 387 10.15 -10.96 5.15
N LEU A 388 10.50 -9.99 4.29
CA LEU A 388 10.63 -10.22 2.84
C LEU A 388 12.08 -10.07 2.34
N SER A 389 12.74 -8.98 2.70
CA SER A 389 14.10 -8.65 2.23
C SER A 389 15.19 -9.56 2.83
N THR A 390 14.87 -10.26 3.92
CA THR A 390 15.81 -11.05 4.74
C THR A 390 15.69 -12.57 4.53
N ASP A 391 15.12 -13.02 3.41
CA ASP A 391 15.04 -14.45 3.09
C ASP A 391 16.45 -15.08 3.01
N PRO A 392 16.80 -16.03 3.91
CA PRO A 392 18.13 -16.63 3.97
C PRO A 392 18.55 -17.33 2.66
N ALA A 393 17.60 -17.68 1.80
CA ALA A 393 17.89 -18.35 0.55
C ALA A 393 18.42 -17.41 -0.54
N THR A 394 18.10 -16.12 -0.47
CA THR A 394 18.23 -15.17 -1.59
C THR A 394 19.02 -13.90 -1.23
N ILE A 395 19.42 -13.76 0.03
CA ILE A 395 20.35 -12.70 0.48
C ILE A 395 21.82 -13.09 0.27
N ALA A 396 22.70 -12.11 0.45
CA ALA A 396 24.15 -12.30 0.43
C ALA A 396 24.65 -13.28 1.49
N ARG A 397 25.72 -14.02 1.15
CA ARG A 397 26.27 -15.09 2.00
C ARG A 397 27.26 -14.55 3.01
N THR A 398 28.07 -13.59 2.62
CA THR A 398 29.07 -12.97 3.48
C THR A 398 28.42 -11.93 4.40
N PRO A 399 28.91 -11.75 5.64
CA PRO A 399 28.40 -10.73 6.53
C PRO A 399 28.47 -9.30 5.96
N GLY A 400 29.59 -8.96 5.31
CA GLY A 400 29.73 -7.66 4.62
C GLY A 400 28.77 -7.53 3.44
N GLY A 401 28.55 -8.60 2.69
CA GLY A 401 27.61 -8.62 1.57
C GLY A 401 26.17 -8.38 2.04
N ARG A 402 25.80 -8.85 3.25
CA ARG A 402 24.47 -8.59 3.84
C ARG A 402 24.27 -7.13 4.21
N ILE A 403 25.29 -6.46 4.73
CA ILE A 403 25.26 -5.01 4.99
C ILE A 403 25.12 -4.26 3.66
N LEU A 404 25.92 -4.60 2.65
CA LEU A 404 25.84 -3.96 1.32
C LEU A 404 24.48 -4.17 0.65
N TYR A 405 23.92 -5.38 0.76
CA TYR A 405 22.56 -5.67 0.31
C TYR A 405 21.55 -4.75 1.01
N GLY A 406 21.62 -4.65 2.34
CA GLY A 406 20.71 -3.83 3.13
C GLY A 406 20.84 -2.34 2.81
N LEU A 407 22.06 -1.81 2.72
CA LEU A 407 22.31 -0.42 2.35
C LEU A 407 21.74 -0.11 0.97
N THR A 408 21.99 -0.99 -0.01
CA THR A 408 21.50 -0.82 -1.38
C THR A 408 19.98 -0.86 -1.44
N TYR A 409 19.36 -1.82 -0.74
CA TYR A 409 17.90 -1.89 -0.66
C TYR A 409 17.32 -0.62 -0.03
N GLY A 410 17.91 -0.12 1.07
CA GLY A 410 17.49 1.12 1.74
C GLY A 410 17.56 2.36 0.85
N VAL A 411 18.59 2.46 -0.01
CA VAL A 411 18.67 3.54 -1.01
C VAL A 411 17.59 3.39 -2.08
N ILE A 412 17.44 2.19 -2.64
CA ILE A 412 16.53 1.98 -3.77
C ILE A 412 15.07 2.14 -3.33
N ILE A 413 14.66 1.62 -2.16
CA ILE A 413 13.29 1.79 -1.67
C ILE A 413 12.93 3.28 -1.52
N THR A 414 13.82 4.09 -0.95
CA THR A 414 13.59 5.53 -0.79
C THR A 414 13.55 6.24 -2.13
N ALA A 415 14.46 5.93 -3.05
CA ALA A 415 14.49 6.53 -4.39
C ALA A 415 13.24 6.17 -5.21
N VAL A 416 12.81 4.91 -5.19
CA VAL A 416 11.62 4.44 -5.91
C VAL A 416 10.35 5.04 -5.31
N ALA A 417 10.24 5.08 -3.99
CA ALA A 417 9.09 5.70 -3.32
C ALA A 417 9.00 7.19 -3.67
N ALA A 418 10.09 7.94 -3.49
CA ALA A 418 10.14 9.36 -3.84
C ALA A 418 9.85 9.61 -5.32
N GLY A 419 10.36 8.77 -6.23
CA GLY A 419 10.09 8.89 -7.66
C GLY A 419 8.62 8.63 -8.03
N LEU A 420 7.98 7.63 -7.41
CA LEU A 420 6.56 7.35 -7.63
C LEU A 420 5.70 8.49 -7.09
N THR A 421 5.89 8.89 -5.84
CA THR A 421 5.13 9.98 -5.22
C THR A 421 5.34 11.30 -5.96
N GLY A 422 6.58 11.62 -6.36
CA GLY A 422 6.89 12.82 -7.15
C GLY A 422 6.26 12.82 -8.55
N SER A 423 5.86 11.65 -9.06
CA SER A 423 5.09 11.51 -10.31
C SER A 423 3.57 11.46 -10.12
N GLY A 424 3.08 11.74 -8.90
CA GLY A 424 1.66 11.65 -8.55
C GLY A 424 1.13 10.22 -8.48
N ARG A 425 2.01 9.21 -8.38
CA ARG A 425 1.66 7.80 -8.29
C ARG A 425 1.76 7.31 -6.85
N ASN A 426 0.92 6.33 -6.51
CA ASN A 426 1.01 5.66 -5.22
C ASN A 426 2.32 4.85 -5.12
N ASP A 427 3.04 4.95 -4.00
CA ASP A 427 4.32 4.27 -3.73
C ASP A 427 4.17 2.83 -3.18
N PHE A 428 2.95 2.28 -3.21
CA PHE A 428 2.55 1.00 -2.64
C PHE A 428 3.56 -0.12 -2.85
N PHE A 429 4.02 -0.31 -4.09
CA PHE A 429 4.93 -1.40 -4.46
C PHE A 429 6.41 -1.05 -4.28
N ALA A 430 6.75 0.19 -3.92
CA ALA A 430 8.14 0.62 -3.70
C ALA A 430 8.85 -0.26 -2.66
N LYS A 431 8.11 -0.80 -1.68
CA LYS A 431 8.63 -1.71 -0.67
C LYS A 431 9.02 -3.11 -1.19
N VAL A 432 8.49 -3.55 -2.33
CA VAL A 432 8.76 -4.90 -2.86
C VAL A 432 9.64 -4.90 -4.11
N MET A 433 9.42 -3.95 -5.03
CA MET A 433 10.15 -3.86 -6.30
C MET A 433 11.68 -3.87 -6.20
N PRO A 434 12.32 -3.30 -5.16
CA PRO A 434 13.78 -3.31 -5.05
C PRO A 434 14.37 -4.69 -4.72
N ILE A 435 13.57 -5.63 -4.18
CA ILE A 435 14.09 -6.91 -3.66
C ILE A 435 14.70 -7.77 -4.77
N PRO A 436 14.03 -8.01 -5.92
CA PRO A 436 14.63 -8.77 -7.01
C PRO A 436 15.93 -8.16 -7.56
N ILE A 437 16.02 -6.82 -7.59
CA ILE A 437 17.24 -6.11 -7.99
C ILE A 437 18.37 -6.47 -7.02
N CYS A 438 18.12 -6.38 -5.71
CA CYS A 438 19.11 -6.73 -4.69
C CYS A 438 19.49 -8.22 -4.73
N ASN A 439 18.52 -9.12 -4.93
CA ASN A 439 18.78 -10.56 -5.08
C ASN A 439 19.72 -10.85 -6.26
N TYR A 440 19.48 -10.19 -7.40
CA TYR A 440 20.34 -10.33 -8.58
C TYR A 440 21.79 -9.91 -8.30
N LEU A 441 21.96 -8.81 -7.56
CA LEU A 441 23.26 -8.20 -7.23
C LEU A 441 24.04 -8.92 -6.12
N VAL A 442 23.48 -9.97 -5.49
CA VAL A 442 24.13 -10.73 -4.41
C VAL A 442 25.59 -11.14 -4.70
N PRO A 443 25.94 -11.72 -5.87
CA PRO A 443 27.34 -12.09 -6.15
C PRO A 443 28.26 -10.89 -6.23
N TRP A 444 27.75 -9.73 -6.61
CA TRP A 444 28.52 -8.49 -6.59
C TRP A 444 28.75 -8.06 -5.14
N PHE A 445 27.71 -8.04 -4.29
CA PHE A 445 27.86 -7.71 -2.86
C PHE A 445 28.87 -8.62 -2.15
N ASP A 446 28.81 -9.93 -2.37
CA ASP A 446 29.74 -10.87 -1.75
C ASP A 446 31.19 -10.68 -2.24
N ARG A 447 31.39 -10.34 -3.53
CA ARG A 447 32.72 -10.01 -4.06
C ARG A 447 33.27 -8.73 -3.47
N GLN A 448 32.45 -7.68 -3.37
CA GLN A 448 32.88 -6.41 -2.77
C GLN A 448 33.20 -6.58 -1.28
N ALA A 449 32.40 -7.36 -0.56
CA ALA A 449 32.64 -7.65 0.85
C ALA A 449 33.97 -8.36 1.11
N ALA A 450 34.44 -9.19 0.17
CA ALA A 450 35.75 -9.83 0.26
C ALA A 450 36.92 -8.82 0.25
N LEU A 451 36.75 -7.66 -0.41
CA LEU A 451 37.78 -6.63 -0.50
C LEU A 451 38.00 -5.88 0.83
N PHE A 452 36.96 -5.76 1.65
CA PHE A 452 37.01 -5.06 2.94
C PHE A 452 37.09 -6.02 4.15
N GLY A 453 37.02 -7.33 3.91
CA GLY A 453 36.76 -8.36 4.92
C GLY A 453 37.84 -8.54 5.99
N SER A 454 39.10 -8.18 5.74
CA SER A 454 40.19 -8.39 6.71
C SER A 454 40.12 -7.43 7.92
N ARG A 455 39.61 -6.21 7.75
CA ARG A 455 39.58 -5.19 8.81
C ARG A 455 38.33 -5.25 9.69
N VAL A 456 37.19 -5.63 9.13
CA VAL A 456 35.88 -5.61 9.81
C VAL A 456 35.27 -7.01 10.03
N GLY A 457 35.86 -8.04 9.43
CA GLY A 457 35.31 -9.40 9.41
C GLY A 457 35.10 -10.02 10.79
N GLY A 458 35.97 -9.72 11.77
CA GLY A 458 35.82 -10.19 13.14
C GLY A 458 34.59 -9.60 13.85
N TRP A 459 34.25 -8.34 13.57
CA TRP A 459 33.06 -7.68 14.13
C TRP A 459 31.77 -8.16 13.48
N LEU A 460 31.79 -8.44 12.19
CA LEU A 460 30.64 -8.93 11.43
C LEU A 460 30.47 -10.47 11.50
N ALA A 461 31.32 -11.17 12.26
CA ALA A 461 31.29 -12.62 12.35
C ALA A 461 29.92 -13.15 12.81
N PRO A 462 29.39 -14.26 12.24
CA PRO A 462 28.11 -14.84 12.63
C PRO A 462 28.00 -15.25 14.11
N THR A 463 29.14 -15.46 14.78
CA THR A 463 29.21 -15.75 16.23
C THR A 463 28.75 -14.57 17.08
N ARG A 464 28.83 -13.35 16.54
CA ARG A 464 28.39 -12.10 17.20
C ARG A 464 26.93 -11.73 16.87
N ASN A 465 26.15 -12.62 16.28
CA ASN A 465 24.77 -12.33 15.86
C ASN A 465 23.90 -11.74 16.99
N ARG A 466 24.08 -12.17 18.24
CA ARG A 466 23.35 -11.60 19.39
C ARG A 466 23.69 -10.11 19.62
N VAL A 467 24.95 -9.74 19.44
CA VAL A 467 25.40 -8.33 19.53
C VAL A 467 24.81 -7.53 18.36
N HIS A 468 24.81 -8.10 17.15
CA HIS A 468 24.18 -7.45 15.99
C HIS A 468 22.68 -7.26 16.18
N VAL A 469 21.98 -8.23 16.75
CA VAL A 469 20.55 -8.12 17.10
C VAL A 469 20.32 -7.07 18.19
N ALA A 470 21.17 -7.00 19.22
CA ALA A 470 21.06 -5.95 20.22
C ALA A 470 21.26 -4.55 19.61
N LEU A 471 22.26 -4.39 18.74
CA LEU A 471 22.48 -3.14 18.00
C LEU A 471 21.31 -2.81 17.08
N TRP A 472 20.78 -3.81 16.36
CA TRP A 472 19.60 -3.63 15.51
C TRP A 472 18.37 -3.19 16.31
N LEU A 473 18.15 -3.77 17.48
CA LEU A 473 17.08 -3.34 18.39
C LEU A 473 17.27 -1.88 18.82
N LEU A 474 18.49 -1.47 19.15
CA LEU A 474 18.78 -0.06 19.48
C LEU A 474 18.50 0.85 18.28
N LEU A 475 18.96 0.47 17.08
CA LEU A 475 18.71 1.24 15.86
C LEU A 475 17.24 1.33 15.49
N ALA A 476 16.44 0.30 15.80
CA ALA A 476 15.00 0.30 15.52
C ALA A 476 14.20 1.04 16.62
N LEU A 477 14.55 0.84 17.90
CA LEU A 477 13.77 1.35 19.03
C LEU A 477 14.11 2.78 19.41
N VAL A 478 15.38 3.20 19.33
CA VAL A 478 15.76 4.55 19.78
C VAL A 478 15.08 5.61 18.92
N PRO A 479 15.17 5.59 17.57
CA PRO A 479 14.49 6.62 16.78
C PRO A 479 12.97 6.48 16.86
N TRP A 480 12.43 5.25 16.88
CA TRP A 480 10.99 5.02 17.09
C TRP A 480 10.48 5.66 18.39
N TRP A 481 11.22 5.49 19.49
CA TRP A 481 10.89 6.07 20.78
C TRP A 481 11.01 7.60 20.76
N MET A 482 12.05 8.12 20.11
CA MET A 482 12.28 9.56 20.01
C MET A 482 11.27 10.26 19.09
N ASP A 483 10.68 9.56 18.13
CA ASP A 483 9.75 10.14 17.16
C ASP A 483 8.38 10.50 17.76
N HIS A 484 8.09 10.13 19.03
CA HIS A 484 6.90 10.46 19.87
C HIS A 484 5.50 10.34 19.24
N ASP A 485 5.38 10.02 17.96
CA ASP A 485 4.17 10.25 17.20
C ASP A 485 3.78 8.99 16.44
N LYS A 486 3.65 7.90 17.19
CA LYS A 486 2.99 6.66 16.74
C LYS A 486 1.62 6.96 16.09
N ALA A 487 0.94 8.02 16.54
CA ALA A 487 -0.28 8.54 15.94
C ALA A 487 -0.11 9.02 14.48
N GLN A 488 1.05 9.56 14.10
CA GLN A 488 1.31 9.95 12.70
C GLN A 488 1.42 8.78 11.72
N SER A 489 1.66 7.56 12.22
CA SER A 489 1.62 6.36 11.37
C SER A 489 0.18 5.93 11.03
N PHE A 490 -0.81 6.55 11.68
CA PHE A 490 -2.22 6.28 11.51
C PHE A 490 -2.90 7.42 10.72
N ASP A 491 -3.34 7.12 9.51
CA ASP A 491 -4.03 8.08 8.64
C ASP A 491 -5.52 8.17 8.98
N THR A 492 -5.87 9.03 9.93
CA THR A 492 -7.24 9.10 10.48
C THR A 492 -8.33 9.36 9.44
N ALA A 493 -8.00 10.03 8.32
CA ALA A 493 -8.94 10.34 7.25
C ALA A 493 -9.42 9.08 6.51
N LEU A 494 -8.59 8.03 6.43
CA LEU A 494 -8.93 6.77 5.77
C LEU A 494 -9.79 5.83 6.64
N TYR A 495 -9.93 6.08 7.95
CA TYR A 495 -10.62 5.17 8.88
C TYR A 495 -11.93 5.71 9.45
N SER A 496 -12.26 6.98 9.24
CA SER A 496 -13.49 7.61 9.75
C SER A 496 -14.79 6.95 9.24
N ARG A 497 -14.71 6.18 8.14
CA ARG A 497 -15.85 5.54 7.46
C ARG A 497 -16.08 4.06 7.81
N ASP A 498 -15.26 3.44 8.67
CA ASP A 498 -15.49 2.05 9.12
C ASP A 498 -16.11 2.00 10.53
N PRO A 499 -17.44 1.80 10.66
CA PRO A 499 -18.16 1.87 11.94
C PRO A 499 -17.84 0.72 12.92
N GLY A 500 -16.86 -0.13 12.64
CA GLY A 500 -16.46 -1.28 13.45
C GLY A 500 -15.04 -1.24 13.99
N GLN A 501 -14.29 -0.15 13.80
CA GLN A 501 -12.90 -0.10 14.26
C GLN A 501 -12.81 0.35 15.72
N LEU A 502 -11.95 -0.33 16.48
CA LEU A 502 -11.49 0.02 17.84
C LEU A 502 -10.84 1.42 17.95
N VAL A 503 -10.85 2.22 16.89
CA VAL A 503 -9.80 3.20 16.66
C VAL A 503 -10.31 4.63 16.48
N ALA A 504 -11.51 4.91 15.99
CA ALA A 504 -11.88 6.30 15.71
C ALA A 504 -13.22 6.73 16.34
N ARG A 505 -13.20 7.94 16.90
CA ARG A 505 -14.41 8.72 17.21
C ARG A 505 -15.14 9.05 15.91
N VAL A 506 -16.43 9.40 16.01
CA VAL A 506 -17.26 9.92 14.90
C VAL A 506 -16.62 11.14 14.21
N ASP A 507 -15.75 11.87 14.92
CA ASP A 507 -15.05 13.07 14.42
C ASP A 507 -13.73 12.76 13.65
N GLY A 508 -13.36 11.48 13.48
CA GLY A 508 -12.24 11.08 12.62
C GLY A 508 -10.84 11.45 13.14
N GLN A 509 -10.64 11.71 14.44
CA GLN A 509 -9.32 11.87 15.06
C GLN A 509 -9.06 10.84 16.16
N VAL A 510 -7.86 10.25 16.16
CA VAL A 510 -7.38 9.34 17.21
C VAL A 510 -6.54 10.15 18.19
N THR A 511 -7.09 10.44 19.36
CA THR A 511 -6.33 11.05 20.46
C THR A 511 -5.97 9.98 21.49
N CYS A 512 -4.86 10.17 22.21
CA CYS A 512 -4.44 9.30 23.30
C CYS A 512 -5.52 9.09 24.38
N GLU A 513 -6.39 10.08 24.59
CA GLU A 513 -7.51 9.99 25.54
C GLU A 513 -8.56 8.95 25.13
N HIS A 514 -8.75 8.75 23.83
CA HIS A 514 -9.81 7.88 23.27
C HIS A 514 -9.28 6.48 22.95
N ASN A 515 -8.03 6.37 22.50
CA ASN A 515 -7.36 5.09 22.37
C ASN A 515 -5.90 5.19 22.84
N PRO A 516 -5.63 4.93 24.13
CA PRO A 516 -4.28 5.04 24.68
C PRO A 516 -3.30 4.06 24.02
N ALA A 517 -3.78 3.00 23.36
CA ALA A 517 -2.92 2.04 22.67
C ALA A 517 -2.16 2.66 21.47
N PHE A 518 -2.61 3.80 20.94
CA PHE A 518 -1.87 4.52 19.88
C PHE A 518 -0.78 5.45 20.40
N CYS A 519 -0.70 5.67 21.71
CA CYS A 519 0.26 6.58 22.31
C CYS A 519 1.19 5.90 23.30
N GLU A 520 0.74 4.79 23.89
CA GLU A 520 1.58 3.94 24.71
C GLU A 520 2.49 3.05 23.83
N PRO A 521 3.77 2.90 24.18
CA PRO A 521 4.65 1.93 23.57
C PRO A 521 4.32 0.52 24.10
N PHE A 522 4.23 -0.48 23.21
CA PHE A 522 3.87 -1.86 23.56
C PHE A 522 2.58 -2.05 24.40
N PRO A 523 1.44 -1.44 24.04
CA PRO A 523 0.23 -1.48 24.86
C PRO A 523 -0.60 -2.76 24.65
N ILE A 524 0.03 -3.92 24.42
CA ILE A 524 -0.66 -5.17 24.09
C ILE A 524 -1.72 -5.52 25.16
N ALA A 525 -1.42 -5.26 26.43
CA ALA A 525 -2.37 -5.48 27.53
C ALA A 525 -3.55 -4.50 27.49
N THR A 526 -3.28 -3.20 27.26
CA THR A 526 -4.31 -2.16 27.11
C THR A 526 -5.20 -2.46 25.90
N GLU A 527 -4.58 -2.86 24.80
CA GLU A 527 -5.21 -3.21 23.54
C GLU A 527 -6.09 -4.46 23.65
N LEU A 528 -5.61 -5.51 24.34
CA LEU A 528 -6.41 -6.70 24.63
C LEU A 528 -7.63 -6.37 25.51
N LYS A 529 -7.47 -5.49 26.51
CA LYS A 529 -8.58 -5.02 27.34
C LYS A 529 -9.62 -4.27 26.51
N LEU A 530 -9.19 -3.38 25.61
CA LEU A 530 -10.07 -2.65 24.69
C LEU A 530 -10.84 -3.62 23.78
N LEU A 531 -10.14 -4.58 23.16
CA LEU A 531 -10.74 -5.64 22.33
C LEU A 531 -11.81 -6.45 23.06
N LEU A 532 -11.55 -6.81 24.32
CA LEU A 532 -12.50 -7.56 25.15
C LEU A 532 -13.69 -6.69 25.59
N ALA A 533 -13.47 -5.40 25.85
CA ALA A 533 -14.52 -4.46 26.25
C ALA A 533 -15.50 -4.18 25.10
N THR A 534 -15.02 -3.99 23.87
CA THR A 534 -15.86 -3.74 22.69
C THR A 534 -16.68 -4.95 22.24
N ARG A 535 -16.35 -6.16 22.72
CA ARG A 535 -17.07 -7.39 22.38
C ARG A 535 -18.15 -7.77 23.41
N ARG A 536 -18.33 -6.99 24.47
CA ARG A 536 -19.48 -7.18 25.38
C ARG A 536 -20.71 -6.55 24.74
N PRO A 537 -21.77 -7.34 24.48
CA PRO A 537 -23.00 -6.86 23.85
C PRO A 537 -23.75 -5.84 24.71
#